data_AF-A0A958RLP4-F1
#
_entry.id   AF-A0A958RLP4-F1
#
_cell.length_a   1.000
_cell.length_b   1.000
_cell.length_c   1.000
_cell.angle_alpha   90.00
_cell.angle_beta   90.00
_cell.angle_gamma   90.00
#
_symmetry.space_group_name_H-M   'P 1'
#
loop_
_entity.id
_entity.type
_entity.pdbx_description
1 polymer ?
#
loop_
_entity_poly.entity_id
_entity_poly.type
_entity_poly.pdbx_seq_one_letter_code
_entity_poly.pdbx_strand_id
1 'polypeptide(L)'
;MARSGAKFELVSRFKPAGDQPRAIHDLVDNFKQGLHHQVLLGVTGSGKTFTMANVIQELNQPTLVLAPNKTLAAQLFTEFRELFPHNAVEYFVSYYDYYQPEAYIPRSDTYIA
;
A
#
# COMPACT_ATOMS: atom_id res chain seq x y z
N MET A 1 12.64 0.84 -22.96
CA MET A 1 11.98 -0.46 -23.23
C MET A 1 10.74 -0.53 -22.35
N ALA A 2 9.59 -0.06 -22.84
CA ALA A 2 8.36 -0.05 -22.07
C ALA A 2 7.85 -1.50 -21.97
N ARG A 3 7.91 -2.11 -20.79
CA ARG A 3 7.17 -3.35 -20.54
C ARG A 3 5.70 -3.03 -20.81
N SER A 4 5.05 -3.78 -21.68
CA SER A 4 3.59 -3.77 -21.83
C SER A 4 2.97 -4.36 -20.55
N GLY A 5 3.06 -3.62 -19.45
CA GLY A 5 2.39 -3.97 -18.21
C GLY A 5 0.89 -3.80 -18.41
N ALA A 6 0.12 -4.82 -18.05
CA ALA A 6 -1.33 -4.73 -18.01
C ALA A 6 -1.73 -3.47 -17.22
N LYS A 7 -2.72 -2.72 -17.73
CA LYS A 7 -3.24 -1.52 -17.08
C LYS A 7 -3.88 -1.92 -15.76
N PHE A 8 -3.69 -1.13 -14.70
CA PHE A 8 -4.47 -1.28 -13.47
C PHE A 8 -5.95 -1.02 -13.75
N GLU A 9 -6.81 -1.95 -13.33
CA GLU A 9 -8.26 -1.92 -13.53
C GLU A 9 -8.97 -1.87 -12.18
N LEU A 10 -9.35 -0.67 -11.75
CA LEU A 10 -10.09 -0.44 -10.53
C LEU A 10 -11.55 -0.87 -10.71
N VAL A 11 -11.98 -1.88 -9.96
CA VAL A 11 -13.36 -2.36 -9.94
C VAL A 11 -14.02 -1.92 -8.64
N SER A 12 -15.06 -1.08 -8.75
CA SER A 12 -15.84 -0.63 -7.60
C SER A 12 -17.24 -0.19 -8.03
N ARG A 13 -18.21 -0.35 -7.13
CA ARG A 13 -19.57 0.22 -7.29
C ARG A 13 -19.61 1.70 -6.90
N PHE A 14 -18.60 2.18 -6.19
CA PHE A 14 -18.51 3.54 -5.69
C PHE A 14 -17.70 4.41 -6.65
N LYS A 15 -18.03 5.70 -6.69
CA LYS A 15 -17.22 6.72 -7.36
C LYS A 15 -16.55 7.61 -6.29
N PRO A 16 -15.38 8.20 -6.58
CA PRO A 16 -14.77 9.16 -5.69
C PRO A 16 -15.77 10.27 -5.31
N ALA A 17 -15.88 10.58 -4.02
CA ALA A 17 -16.85 11.53 -3.48
C ALA A 17 -16.23 12.40 -2.38
N GLY A 18 -16.91 13.49 -2.02
CA GLY A 18 -16.37 14.47 -1.07
C GLY A 18 -15.06 15.07 -1.57
N ASP A 19 -14.02 15.07 -0.73
CA ASP A 19 -12.70 15.60 -1.06
C ASP A 19 -11.82 14.64 -1.88
N GLN A 20 -12.25 13.38 -2.07
CA GLN A 20 -11.44 12.37 -2.78
C GLN A 20 -11.08 12.78 -4.21
N PRO A 21 -11.99 13.30 -5.06
CA PRO A 21 -11.64 13.67 -6.44
C PRO A 21 -10.50 14.68 -6.51
N ARG A 22 -10.54 15.70 -5.64
CA ARG A 22 -9.49 16.72 -5.55
C ARG A 22 -8.17 16.11 -5.06
N ALA A 23 -8.22 15.31 -3.99
CA ALA A 23 -7.02 14.67 -3.46
C ALA A 23 -6.34 13.75 -4.49
N ILE A 24 -7.12 12.98 -5.26
CA ILE A 24 -6.61 12.14 -6.36
C ILE A 24 -5.95 13.00 -7.42
N HIS A 25 -6.63 14.06 -7.88
CA HIS A 25 -6.10 14.98 -8.89
C HIS A 25 -4.76 15.58 -8.45
N ASP A 26 -4.71 16.16 -7.25
CA ASP A 26 -3.54 16.85 -6.74
C ASP A 26 -2.35 15.88 -6.58
N LEU A 27 -2.59 14.67 -6.06
CA LEU A 27 -1.54 13.64 -5.93
C LEU A 27 -0.96 13.20 -7.29
N VAL A 28 -1.83 13.00 -8.28
CA VAL A 28 -1.46 12.57 -9.63
C VAL A 28 -0.69 13.67 -10.37
N ASP A 29 -1.17 14.91 -10.29
CA ASP A 29 -0.55 16.06 -10.96
C ASP A 29 0.84 16.35 -10.38
N ASN A 30 0.96 16.43 -9.05
CA ASN A 30 2.24 16.59 -8.38
C ASN A 30 3.24 15.49 -8.76
N PHE A 31 2.80 14.23 -8.84
CA PHE A 31 3.66 13.12 -9.26
C PHE A 31 4.17 13.32 -10.70
N LYS A 32 3.28 13.72 -11.61
CA LYS A 32 3.64 14.02 -13.02
C LYS A 32 4.58 15.22 -13.15
N GLN A 33 4.50 16.18 -12.23
CA GLN A 33 5.42 17.32 -12.14
C GLN A 33 6.78 16.96 -11.51
N GLY A 34 6.97 15.71 -11.07
CA GLY A 34 8.24 15.23 -10.51
C GLY A 34 8.37 15.43 -9.01
N LEU A 35 7.29 15.74 -8.27
CA LEU A 35 7.33 15.79 -6.82
C LEU A 35 7.49 14.37 -6.25
N HIS A 36 8.64 14.13 -5.62
CA HIS A 36 8.97 12.82 -5.06
C HIS A 36 8.27 12.51 -3.73
N HIS A 37 7.91 13.53 -2.94
CA HIS A 37 7.34 13.37 -1.61
C HIS A 37 6.01 14.11 -1.50
N GLN A 38 4.97 13.40 -1.09
CA GLN A 38 3.63 13.92 -0.95
C GLN A 38 2.95 13.31 0.28
N VAL A 39 2.04 14.06 0.90
CA VAL A 39 1.29 13.61 2.09
C VAL A 39 -0.20 13.75 1.83
N LEU A 40 -0.93 12.63 1.88
CA LEU A 40 -2.38 12.63 1.89
C LEU A 40 -2.89 12.82 3.33
N LEU A 41 -3.27 14.05 3.67
CA LEU A 41 -3.92 14.34 4.95
C LEU A 41 -5.40 13.94 4.91
N GLY A 42 -5.69 12.70 5.31
CA GLY A 42 -7.06 12.16 5.34
C GLY A 42 -7.49 11.72 6.73
N VAL A 43 -8.67 12.16 7.17
CA VAL A 43 -9.28 11.72 8.44
C VAL A 43 -9.65 10.22 8.41
N THR A 44 -9.83 9.60 9.57
CA THR A 44 -10.28 8.20 9.66
C THR A 44 -11.67 8.07 9.04
N GLY A 45 -11.90 6.99 8.28
CA GLY A 45 -13.18 6.76 7.58
C GLY A 45 -13.34 7.49 6.24
N SER A 46 -12.39 8.33 5.82
CA SER A 46 -12.49 9.09 4.56
C SER A 46 -12.25 8.26 3.28
N GLY A 47 -12.06 6.95 3.38
CA GLY A 47 -11.75 6.09 2.22
C GLY A 47 -10.34 6.30 1.64
N LYS A 48 -9.31 6.37 2.49
CA LYS A 48 -7.91 6.56 2.07
C LYS A 48 -7.43 5.47 1.10
N THR A 49 -7.76 4.20 1.35
CA THR A 49 -7.38 3.10 0.44
C THR A 49 -8.00 3.30 -0.95
N PHE A 50 -9.28 3.65 -1.02
CA PHE A 50 -9.96 3.91 -2.29
C PHE A 50 -9.38 5.12 -3.03
N THR A 51 -9.01 6.18 -2.29
CA THR A 51 -8.30 7.34 -2.85
C THR A 51 -6.97 6.91 -3.48
N MET A 52 -6.15 6.14 -2.76
CA MET A 52 -4.87 5.66 -3.26
C MET A 52 -5.02 4.65 -4.41
N ALA A 53 -6.07 3.83 -4.43
CA ALA A 53 -6.36 2.94 -5.55
C ALA A 53 -6.65 3.73 -6.84
N ASN A 54 -7.42 4.82 -6.77
CA ASN A 54 -7.61 5.69 -7.94
C ASN A 54 -6.28 6.30 -8.40
N VAL A 55 -5.42 6.76 -7.48
CA VAL A 55 -4.08 7.28 -7.83
C VAL A 55 -3.23 6.22 -8.52
N ILE A 56 -3.21 4.97 -8.02
CA ILE A 56 -2.47 3.86 -8.62
C ILE A 56 -2.97 3.57 -10.04
N GLN A 57 -4.30 3.55 -10.24
CA GLN A 57 -4.88 3.36 -11.57
C GLN A 57 -4.47 4.47 -12.55
N GLU A 58 -4.54 5.73 -12.13
CA GLU A 58 -4.25 6.89 -12.99
C GLU A 58 -2.76 6.99 -13.36
N LEU A 59 -1.86 6.68 -12.42
CA LEU A 59 -0.41 6.71 -12.65
C LEU A 59 0.08 5.45 -13.38
N ASN A 60 -0.65 4.34 -13.24
CA ASN A 60 -0.35 3.05 -13.82
C ASN A 60 1.09 2.59 -13.57
N GLN A 61 1.58 2.78 -12.34
CA GLN A 61 2.92 2.39 -11.91
C GLN A 61 2.86 1.21 -10.92
N PRO A 62 3.77 0.23 -11.00
CA PRO A 62 3.95 -0.75 -9.94
C PRO A 62 4.17 -0.04 -8.60
N THR A 63 3.38 -0.40 -7.59
CA THR A 63 3.31 0.33 -6.32
C THR A 63 3.58 -0.59 -5.14
N LEU A 64 4.43 -0.16 -4.21
CA LEU A 64 4.68 -0.83 -2.94
C LEU A 64 3.94 -0.09 -1.82
N VAL A 65 3.05 -0.79 -1.13
CA VAL A 65 2.35 -0.25 0.05
C VAL A 65 2.98 -0.83 1.31
N LEU A 66 3.54 0.05 2.15
CA LEU A 66 4.16 -0.33 3.41
C LEU A 66 3.17 -0.11 4.56
N ALA A 67 3.05 -1.12 5.42
CA ALA A 67 2.23 -1.06 6.63
C ALA A 67 3.09 -1.37 7.87
N PRO A 68 2.82 -0.72 9.01
CA PRO A 68 3.62 -0.88 10.24
C PRO A 68 3.43 -2.23 10.95
N ASN A 69 2.42 -3.02 10.59
CA ASN A 69 2.16 -4.32 11.22
C ASN A 69 1.43 -5.29 10.27
N LYS A 70 1.49 -6.59 10.60
CA LYS A 70 0.90 -7.67 9.78
C LYS A 70 -0.63 -7.57 9.66
N THR A 71 -1.33 -7.10 10.71
CA THR A 71 -2.79 -6.97 10.70
C THR A 71 -3.26 -5.95 9.67
N LEU A 72 -2.69 -4.74 9.68
CA LEU A 72 -3.02 -3.70 8.73
C LEU A 72 -2.55 -4.06 7.32
N ALA A 73 -1.40 -4.72 7.18
CA ALA A 73 -0.94 -5.24 5.88
C ALA A 73 -1.97 -6.20 5.27
N ALA A 74 -2.50 -7.14 6.07
CA ALA A 74 -3.52 -8.09 5.61
C ALA A 74 -4.86 -7.41 5.26
N GLN A 75 -5.26 -6.38 6.01
CA GLN A 75 -6.44 -5.58 5.71
C GLN A 75 -6.29 -4.88 4.35
N LEU A 76 -5.18 -4.15 4.17
CA LEU A 76 -4.90 -3.45 2.92
C LEU A 76 -4.80 -4.41 1.73
N PHE A 77 -4.16 -5.58 1.92
CA PHE A 77 -4.08 -6.60 0.88
C PHE A 77 -5.47 -7.06 0.43
N THR A 78 -6.38 -7.35 1.38
CA THR A 78 -7.76 -7.74 1.06
C THR A 78 -8.49 -6.62 0.32
N GLU A 79 -8.41 -5.39 0.82
CA GLU A 79 -9.04 -4.22 0.18
C GLU A 79 -8.51 -4.01 -1.25
N PHE A 80 -7.19 -4.07 -1.47
CA PHE A 80 -6.61 -3.91 -2.80
C PHE A 80 -6.95 -5.09 -3.73
N ARG A 81 -7.08 -6.32 -3.22
CA ARG A 81 -7.53 -7.48 -4.02
C ARG A 81 -8.96 -7.33 -4.50
N GLU A 82 -9.84 -6.75 -3.68
CA GLU A 82 -11.21 -6.45 -4.09
C GLU A 82 -11.27 -5.31 -5.11
N LEU A 83 -10.42 -4.29 -4.93
CA LEU A 83 -10.36 -3.12 -5.82
C LEU A 83 -9.67 -3.42 -7.16
N PHE A 84 -8.72 -4.36 -7.20
CA PHE A 84 -7.98 -4.73 -8.42
C PHE A 84 -8.04 -6.24 -8.68
N PRO A 85 -9.23 -6.82 -8.92
CA PRO A 85 -9.40 -8.27 -9.06
C PRO A 85 -8.75 -8.83 -10.33
N HIS A 86 -8.37 -7.96 -11.27
CA HIS A 86 -7.77 -8.31 -12.57
C HIS A 86 -6.26 -7.99 -12.63
N ASN A 87 -5.66 -7.51 -11.54
CA ASN A 87 -4.23 -7.21 -11.45
C ASN A 87 -3.54 -8.07 -10.38
N ALA A 88 -2.21 -8.16 -10.48
CA ALA A 88 -1.40 -8.83 -9.47
C ALA A 88 -1.32 -7.99 -8.20
N VAL A 89 -2.08 -8.38 -7.18
CA VAL A 89 -2.01 -7.83 -5.82
C VAL A 89 -1.38 -8.90 -4.95
N GLU A 90 -0.18 -8.61 -4.43
CA GLU A 90 0.68 -9.57 -3.73
C GLU A 90 0.87 -9.19 -2.26
N TYR A 91 1.18 -10.19 -1.43
CA TYR A 91 1.39 -10.02 0.01
C TYR A 91 2.80 -10.45 0.40
N PHE A 92 3.58 -9.52 0.96
CA PHE A 92 4.97 -9.78 1.35
C PHE A 92 5.21 -9.40 2.81
N VAL A 93 5.32 -10.42 3.67
CA VAL A 93 5.61 -10.28 5.10
C VAL A 93 6.57 -11.38 5.54
N SER A 94 7.16 -11.23 6.74
CA SER A 94 7.91 -12.31 7.35
C SER A 94 7.04 -13.58 7.45
N TYR A 95 7.58 -14.67 6.92
CA TYR A 95 6.98 -16.00 6.97
C TYR A 95 7.17 -16.70 8.32
N TYR A 96 7.94 -16.11 9.24
CA TYR A 96 8.10 -16.63 10.59
C TYR A 96 6.84 -16.32 11.42
N ASP A 97 6.25 -17.37 11.99
CA ASP A 97 5.19 -17.27 13.01
C ASP A 97 5.76 -16.80 14.35
N TYR A 98 6.91 -17.37 14.72
CA TYR A 98 7.72 -16.97 15.87
C TYR A 98 9.18 -16.89 15.45
N TYR A 99 9.85 -15.82 15.85
CA TYR A 99 11.28 -15.64 15.61
C TYR A 99 11.95 -15.14 16.89
N GLN A 100 12.83 -15.96 17.43
CA GLN A 100 13.75 -15.58 18.49
C GLN A 100 15.13 -15.43 17.85
N PRO A 101 15.70 -14.21 17.80
CA PRO A 101 17.05 -14.04 17.29
C PRO A 101 18.05 -14.69 18.23
N GLU A 102 19.12 -15.22 17.66
CA GLU A 102 20.30 -15.63 18.42
C GLU A 102 20.84 -14.44 19.20
N ALA A 103 21.07 -14.63 20.50
CA ALA A 103 21.49 -13.54 21.38
C ALA A 103 22.32 -14.06 22.55
N TYR A 104 23.32 -13.27 22.96
CA TYR A 104 24.04 -13.49 24.20
C TYR A 104 23.65 -12.42 25.24
N ILE A 105 23.30 -12.84 26.44
CA ILE A 105 22.87 -12.01 27.57
C ILE A 105 23.98 -12.01 28.63
N PRO A 106 24.86 -10.98 28.68
CA PRO A 106 26.06 -11.01 29.51
C PRO A 106 25.79 -11.05 31.01
N ARG A 107 24.72 -10.39 31.47
CA ARG A 107 24.41 -10.28 32.91
C ARG A 107 24.14 -11.63 33.56
N SER A 108 23.61 -12.57 32.79
CA SER A 108 23.29 -13.93 33.25
C SER A 108 24.19 -14.99 32.60
N ASP A 109 25.22 -14.57 31.86
CA ASP A 109 26.10 -15.47 31.09
C ASP A 109 25.29 -16.49 30.27
N THR A 110 24.23 -16.01 29.62
CA THR A 110 23.26 -16.88 28.93
C THR A 110 23.34 -16.67 27.43
N TYR A 111 23.53 -17.76 26.69
CA TYR A 111 23.41 -17.78 25.24
C TYR A 111 22.06 -18.37 24.82
N ILE A 112 21.35 -17.65 23.96
CA ILE A 112 20.12 -18.05 23.29
C ILE A 112 20.51 -18.43 21.86
N ALA A 113 20.43 -19.72 21.55
CA ALA A 113 20.63 -20.29 20.21
C ALA A 113 19.36 -20.17 19.35
#